data_AF-A0A660MM24-F1
#
_entry.id   AF-A0A660MM24-F1
#
_cell.length_a   1.000
_cell.length_b   1.000
_cell.length_c   1.000
_cell.angle_alpha   90.00
_cell.angle_beta   90.00
_cell.angle_gamma   90.00
#
_symmetry.space_group_name_H-M   'P 1'
#
loop_
_entity.id
_entity.type
_entity.pdbx_description
1 polymer ?
#
loop_
_entity_poly.entity_id
_entity_poly.type
_entity_poly.pdbx_seq_one_letter_code
_entity_poly.pdbx_strand_id
1 'polypeptide(L)'
;MSQGIAIGAETKATGDQSTALGNNVVAQGNSSVAIGGDDLDKFAVTNGAGLYKTLTGDEIKNGVYVSTAAGDAAVAVGVQATAKGSLSTAFGTKTTAGGLASTALGVGANANKDNAVALGAGTTTETNATAVTTATVGGIT
;
A
#
# COMPACT_ATOMS: atom_id res chain seq x y z
N MET A 1 1.86 -20.58 18.23
CA MET A 1 1.77 -19.32 19.01
C MET A 1 2.08 -18.21 18.05
N SER A 2 1.17 -17.25 17.90
CA SER A 2 1.41 -16.09 17.02
C SER A 2 2.37 -15.12 17.70
N GLN A 3 3.42 -14.73 16.98
CA GLN A 3 4.51 -13.85 17.44
C GLN A 3 4.31 -12.44 16.88
N GLY A 4 3.17 -11.82 17.13
CA GLY A 4 2.82 -10.51 16.59
C GLY A 4 3.22 -9.33 17.48
N ILE A 5 3.54 -8.17 16.89
CA ILE A 5 3.65 -6.87 17.57
C ILE A 5 2.49 -5.99 17.12
N ALA A 6 1.69 -5.48 18.04
CA ALA A 6 0.55 -4.60 17.77
C ALA A 6 0.62 -3.36 18.69
N ILE A 7 0.76 -2.17 18.11
CA ILE A 7 0.90 -0.90 18.86
C ILE A 7 -0.08 0.16 18.32
N GLY A 8 -1.08 0.53 19.13
CA GLY A 8 -2.09 1.54 18.80
C GLY A 8 -3.52 1.07 19.08
N ALA A 9 -4.50 1.96 18.99
CA ALA A 9 -5.90 1.61 19.25
C ALA A 9 -6.45 0.73 18.12
N GLU A 10 -7.19 -0.34 18.47
CA GLU A 10 -7.86 -1.24 17.51
C GLU A 10 -6.96 -1.91 16.45
N THR A 11 -5.63 -1.81 16.60
CA THR A 11 -4.68 -2.43 15.68
C THR A 11 -4.56 -3.94 15.91
N LYS A 12 -4.29 -4.67 14.83
CA LYS A 12 -4.29 -6.13 14.81
C LYS A 12 -3.07 -6.65 14.06
N ALA A 13 -2.22 -7.38 14.75
CA ALA A 13 -1.17 -8.21 14.18
C ALA A 13 -1.60 -9.67 14.33
N THR A 14 -2.34 -10.20 13.34
CA THR A 14 -2.94 -11.54 13.42
C THR A 14 -2.12 -12.62 12.74
N GLY A 15 -1.21 -12.25 11.84
CA GLY A 15 -0.28 -13.21 11.24
C GLY A 15 0.85 -13.60 12.19
N ASP A 16 1.40 -14.79 12.03
CA ASP A 16 2.59 -15.22 12.76
C ASP A 16 3.78 -14.35 12.37
N GLN A 17 4.55 -13.84 13.34
CA GLN A 17 5.67 -12.90 13.11
C GLN A 17 5.26 -11.58 12.42
N SER A 18 4.00 -11.15 12.56
CA SER A 18 3.51 -9.90 11.98
C SER A 18 3.80 -8.67 12.85
N THR A 19 3.90 -7.49 12.23
CA THR A 19 4.05 -6.20 12.92
C THR A 19 2.98 -5.21 12.44
N ALA A 20 2.17 -4.69 13.35
CA ALA A 20 1.18 -3.63 13.12
C ALA A 20 1.44 -2.42 14.04
N LEU A 21 1.52 -1.22 13.45
CA LEU A 21 1.76 0.03 14.18
C LEU A 21 0.83 1.15 13.67
N GLY A 22 0.02 1.71 14.55
CA GLY A 22 -0.94 2.78 14.26
C GLY A 22 -2.33 2.49 14.83
N ASN A 23 -3.30 3.37 14.56
CA ASN A 23 -4.70 3.12 14.94
C ASN A 23 -5.42 2.40 13.81
N ASN A 24 -6.19 1.36 14.12
CA ASN A 24 -6.97 0.59 13.14
C ASN A 24 -6.14 -0.04 12.01
N VAL A 25 -4.87 -0.37 12.26
CA VAL A 25 -3.96 -1.04 11.31
C VAL A 25 -4.06 -2.56 11.40
N VAL A 26 -3.95 -3.28 10.28
CA VAL A 26 -4.13 -4.75 10.21
C VAL A 26 -2.97 -5.44 9.47
N ALA A 27 -2.01 -6.01 10.22
CA ALA A 27 -1.01 -6.93 9.67
C ALA A 27 -1.55 -8.38 9.74
N GLN A 28 -2.26 -8.80 8.69
CA GLN A 28 -3.02 -10.06 8.69
C GLN A 28 -2.23 -11.28 8.24
N GLY A 29 -1.25 -11.09 7.36
CA GLY A 29 -0.44 -12.18 6.84
C GLY A 29 0.74 -12.55 7.73
N ASN A 30 1.25 -13.77 7.57
CA ASN A 30 2.45 -14.23 8.26
C ASN A 30 3.66 -13.40 7.80
N SER A 31 4.55 -13.03 8.72
CA SER A 31 5.73 -12.19 8.47
C SER A 31 5.40 -10.83 7.81
N SER A 32 4.17 -10.33 7.97
CA SER A 32 3.72 -9.09 7.36
C SER A 32 4.06 -7.85 8.21
N VAL A 33 4.16 -6.70 7.57
CA VAL A 33 4.37 -5.40 8.22
C VAL A 33 3.32 -4.41 7.74
N ALA A 34 2.55 -3.83 8.67
CA ALA A 34 1.59 -2.77 8.39
C ALA A 34 1.83 -1.57 9.32
N ILE A 35 2.00 -0.37 8.78
CA ILE A 35 2.25 0.86 9.55
C ILE A 35 1.42 2.01 8.99
N GLY A 36 0.52 2.60 9.78
CA GLY A 36 -0.31 3.71 9.30
C GLY A 36 -1.57 3.98 10.13
N GLY A 37 -2.72 3.99 9.46
CA GLY A 37 -4.03 4.27 10.04
C GLY A 37 -5.12 4.39 8.98
N ASP A 38 -6.33 4.75 9.37
CA ASP A 38 -7.52 4.78 8.50
C ASP A 38 -8.14 6.18 8.34
N ASP A 39 -7.79 7.14 9.20
CA ASP A 39 -8.26 8.54 9.22
C ASP A 39 -7.72 9.43 8.07
N LEU A 40 -7.86 9.01 6.82
CA LEU A 40 -7.46 9.83 5.65
C LEU A 40 -8.39 11.02 5.43
N ASP A 41 -9.63 10.92 5.87
CA ASP A 41 -10.64 11.97 5.77
C ASP A 41 -10.29 13.21 6.62
N LYS A 42 -9.58 13.05 7.74
CA LYS A 42 -9.02 14.17 8.53
C LYS A 42 -8.03 15.00 7.72
N PHE A 43 -7.26 14.38 6.82
CA PHE A 43 -6.40 15.10 5.87
C PHE A 43 -7.21 15.78 4.76
N ALA A 44 -8.32 15.18 4.33
CA ALA A 44 -9.19 15.75 3.29
C ALA A 44 -9.79 17.10 3.71
N VAL A 45 -10.21 17.25 4.97
CA VAL A 45 -10.86 18.47 5.47
C VAL A 45 -9.92 19.68 5.62
N THR A 46 -8.60 19.47 5.71
CA THR A 46 -7.61 20.54 5.92
C THR A 46 -6.89 20.98 4.62
N ASN A 47 -7.54 20.82 3.45
CA ASN A 47 -7.03 21.09 2.08
C ASN A 47 -6.35 19.91 1.36
N GLY A 48 -6.26 18.73 1.97
CA GLY A 48 -5.59 17.58 1.37
C GLY A 48 -6.33 16.96 0.18
N ALA A 49 -7.65 17.12 0.11
CA ALA A 49 -8.49 16.50 -0.92
C ALA A 49 -8.15 16.99 -2.34
N GLY A 50 -7.97 18.30 -2.52
CA GLY A 50 -7.63 18.88 -3.84
C GLY A 50 -6.24 18.46 -4.33
N LEU A 51 -5.26 18.42 -3.42
CA LEU A 51 -3.91 17.95 -3.73
C LEU A 51 -3.90 16.46 -4.10
N TYR A 52 -4.59 15.63 -3.31
CA TYR A 52 -4.73 14.20 -3.61
C TYR A 52 -5.38 13.98 -4.98
N LYS A 53 -6.45 14.71 -5.29
CA LYS A 53 -7.10 14.66 -6.60
C LYS A 53 -6.16 15.06 -7.74
N THR A 54 -5.36 16.10 -7.54
CA THR A 54 -4.39 16.58 -8.55
C THR A 54 -3.30 15.54 -8.80
N LEU A 55 -2.80 14.90 -7.75
CA LEU A 55 -1.73 13.91 -7.84
C LEU A 55 -2.19 12.56 -8.40
N THR A 56 -3.44 12.18 -8.13
CA THR A 56 -3.90 10.79 -8.35
C THR A 56 -5.06 10.64 -9.32
N GLY A 57 -5.79 11.72 -9.60
CA GLY A 57 -7.08 11.65 -10.29
C GLY A 57 -8.23 11.09 -9.45
N ASP A 58 -7.96 10.57 -8.26
CA ASP A 58 -8.93 9.94 -7.35
C ASP A 58 -9.35 10.89 -6.22
N GLU A 59 -10.42 10.57 -5.50
CA GLU A 59 -10.98 11.38 -4.43
C GLU A 59 -10.80 10.72 -3.06
N ILE A 60 -10.53 11.54 -2.05
CA ILE A 60 -10.67 11.10 -0.66
C ILE A 60 -12.16 11.20 -0.32
N LYS A 61 -12.74 10.07 0.09
CA LYS A 61 -14.14 10.01 0.51
C LYS A 61 -14.22 10.26 2.02
N ASN A 62 -14.93 11.32 2.41
CA ASN A 62 -15.13 11.66 3.81
C ASN A 62 -15.93 10.55 4.54
N GLY A 63 -15.52 10.16 5.74
CA GLY A 63 -16.15 9.09 6.51
C GLY A 63 -15.91 7.66 5.97
N VAL A 64 -14.91 7.47 5.10
CA VAL A 64 -14.47 6.15 4.64
C VAL A 64 -13.15 5.78 5.31
N TYR A 65 -13.21 4.80 6.21
CA TYR A 65 -12.09 4.34 7.03
C TYR A 65 -11.61 2.97 6.55
N VAL A 66 -10.54 2.96 5.76
CA VAL A 66 -9.89 1.73 5.30
C VAL A 66 -8.59 1.57 6.07
N SER A 67 -8.47 0.48 6.83
CA SER A 67 -7.24 0.14 7.54
C SER A 67 -6.03 0.07 6.61
N THR A 68 -4.89 0.56 7.08
CA THR A 68 -3.61 0.11 6.51
C THR A 68 -3.48 -1.39 6.72
N ALA A 69 -3.27 -2.16 5.66
CA ALA A 69 -3.31 -3.62 5.75
C ALA A 69 -2.26 -4.34 4.89
N ALA A 70 -1.70 -5.44 5.43
CA ALA A 70 -0.68 -6.25 4.76
C ALA A 70 -1.00 -7.77 4.82
N GLY A 71 -0.94 -8.42 3.66
CA GLY A 71 -1.03 -9.87 3.46
C GLY A 71 0.28 -10.61 3.73
N ASP A 72 0.38 -11.87 3.33
CA ASP A 72 1.52 -12.73 3.69
C ASP A 72 2.85 -12.22 3.16
N ALA A 73 3.83 -12.08 4.05
CA ALA A 73 5.15 -11.53 3.79
C ALA A 73 5.11 -10.18 3.05
N ALA A 74 4.02 -9.43 3.18
CA ALA A 74 3.80 -8.16 2.51
C ALA A 74 4.10 -6.99 3.44
N VAL A 75 4.36 -5.82 2.84
CA VAL A 75 4.67 -4.57 3.56
C VAL A 75 3.70 -3.48 3.12
N ALA A 76 2.93 -2.91 4.04
CA ALA A 76 2.06 -1.77 3.82
C ALA A 76 2.43 -0.61 4.75
N VAL A 77 2.87 0.52 4.19
CA VAL A 77 3.27 1.70 4.97
C VAL A 77 2.57 2.95 4.42
N GLY A 78 1.77 3.59 5.26
CA GLY A 78 0.99 4.78 4.90
C GLY A 78 -0.48 4.65 5.29
N VAL A 79 -1.15 5.78 5.51
CA VAL A 79 -2.58 5.83 5.87
C VAL A 79 -3.41 5.24 4.71
N GLN A 80 -4.25 4.25 5.00
CA GLN A 80 -4.99 3.42 4.03
C GLN A 80 -4.13 2.67 2.99
N ALA A 81 -2.82 2.50 3.22
CA ALA A 81 -1.98 1.69 2.33
C ALA A 81 -2.38 0.21 2.41
N THR A 82 -2.46 -0.47 1.28
CA THR A 82 -2.97 -1.85 1.18
C THR A 82 -2.02 -2.72 0.35
N ALA A 83 -1.29 -3.62 1.00
CA ALA A 83 -0.46 -4.64 0.35
C ALA A 83 -1.17 -6.01 0.46
N LYS A 84 -2.08 -6.31 -0.48
CA LYS A 84 -2.92 -7.51 -0.45
C LYS A 84 -2.23 -8.74 -1.03
N GLY A 85 -1.38 -8.56 -2.04
CA GLY A 85 -0.67 -9.67 -2.65
C GLY A 85 0.38 -10.25 -1.71
N SER A 86 0.58 -11.56 -1.73
CA SER A 86 1.73 -12.15 -1.02
C SER A 86 3.03 -11.56 -1.55
N LEU A 87 4.01 -11.33 -0.68
CA LEU A 87 5.31 -10.72 -1.03
C LEU A 87 5.21 -9.30 -1.61
N SER A 88 4.05 -8.64 -1.53
CA SER A 88 3.84 -7.33 -2.13
C SER A 88 4.32 -6.19 -1.23
N THR A 89 4.60 -5.03 -1.82
CA THR A 89 4.98 -3.81 -1.11
C THR A 89 4.11 -2.65 -1.54
N ALA A 90 3.37 -2.04 -0.60
CA ALA A 90 2.62 -0.81 -0.79
C ALA A 90 3.19 0.29 0.12
N PHE A 91 3.79 1.32 -0.45
CA PHE A 91 4.37 2.43 0.31
C PHE A 91 3.80 3.78 -0.15
N GLY A 92 3.01 4.41 0.71
CA GLY A 92 2.35 5.70 0.46
C GLY A 92 0.90 5.72 0.91
N THR A 93 0.33 6.93 1.04
CA THR A 93 -1.08 7.11 1.39
C THR A 93 -1.99 6.54 0.30
N LYS A 94 -2.95 5.70 0.69
CA LYS A 94 -3.93 5.06 -0.20
C LYS A 94 -3.31 4.26 -1.36
N THR A 95 -2.06 3.84 -1.21
CA THR A 95 -1.34 3.01 -2.18
C THR A 95 -1.86 1.57 -2.14
N THR A 96 -1.99 0.91 -3.29
CA THR A 96 -2.43 -0.49 -3.38
C THR A 96 -1.41 -1.36 -4.14
N ALA A 97 -0.90 -2.39 -3.48
CA ALA A 97 -0.16 -3.48 -4.12
C ALA A 97 -1.00 -4.76 -4.00
N GLY A 98 -1.76 -5.06 -5.06
CA GLY A 98 -2.76 -6.13 -5.05
C GLY A 98 -2.29 -7.45 -5.66
N GLY A 99 -1.32 -7.42 -6.56
CA GLY A 99 -0.78 -8.61 -7.23
C GLY A 99 0.27 -9.35 -6.42
N LEU A 100 0.49 -10.63 -6.72
CA LEU A 100 1.58 -11.42 -6.17
C LEU A 100 2.92 -10.73 -6.46
N ALA A 101 3.75 -10.55 -5.43
CA ALA A 101 5.07 -9.90 -5.52
C ALA A 101 5.04 -8.51 -6.20
N SER A 102 3.90 -7.82 -6.18
CA SER A 102 3.79 -6.49 -6.78
C SER A 102 4.34 -5.39 -5.87
N THR A 103 4.76 -4.27 -6.45
CA THR A 103 5.32 -3.13 -5.74
C THR A 103 4.60 -1.85 -6.17
N ALA A 104 3.97 -1.15 -5.23
CA ALA A 104 3.36 0.15 -5.44
C ALA A 104 4.02 1.18 -4.52
N LEU A 105 4.62 2.22 -5.11
CA LEU A 105 5.38 3.25 -4.40
C LEU A 105 4.88 4.63 -4.82
N GLY A 106 4.25 5.35 -3.91
CA GLY A 106 3.70 6.69 -4.14
C GLY A 106 2.22 6.81 -3.80
N VAL A 107 1.78 8.02 -3.46
CA VAL A 107 0.41 8.32 -3.05
C VAL A 107 -0.59 7.87 -4.13
N GLY A 108 -1.52 7.00 -3.76
CA GLY A 108 -2.53 6.45 -4.69
C GLY A 108 -1.97 5.57 -5.81
N ALA A 109 -0.69 5.15 -5.76
CA ALA A 109 -0.14 4.21 -6.74
C ALA A 109 -0.81 2.84 -6.63
N ASN A 110 -0.97 2.14 -7.76
CA ASN A 110 -1.78 0.93 -7.85
C ASN A 110 -1.10 -0.16 -8.72
N ALA A 111 -0.55 -1.17 -8.08
CA ALA A 111 0.05 -2.36 -8.72
C ALA A 111 -0.80 -3.62 -8.44
N ASN A 112 -1.94 -3.74 -9.14
CA ASN A 112 -2.90 -4.86 -8.98
C ASN A 112 -2.61 -6.10 -9.85
N LYS A 113 -1.46 -6.12 -10.52
CA LYS A 113 -1.05 -7.21 -11.41
C LYS A 113 0.16 -7.93 -10.81
N ASP A 114 0.33 -9.21 -11.14
CA ASP A 114 1.43 -10.00 -10.58
C ASP A 114 2.77 -9.48 -11.10
N ASN A 115 3.75 -9.45 -10.19
CA ASN A 115 5.10 -8.87 -10.38
C ASN A 115 5.12 -7.39 -10.78
N ALA A 116 3.97 -6.71 -10.83
CA ALA A 116 3.89 -5.35 -11.37
C ALA A 116 4.54 -4.31 -10.47
N VAL A 117 5.07 -3.25 -11.09
CA VAL A 117 5.61 -2.08 -10.40
C VAL A 117 4.83 -0.83 -10.81
N ALA A 118 4.18 -0.18 -9.85
CA ALA A 118 3.59 1.14 -9.98
C ALA A 118 4.45 2.13 -9.18
N LEU A 119 5.12 3.06 -9.87
CA LEU A 119 6.06 4.00 -9.25
C LEU A 119 5.66 5.44 -9.57
N GLY A 120 5.31 6.20 -8.54
CA GLY A 120 4.88 7.59 -8.62
C GLY A 120 3.42 7.77 -8.22
N ALA A 121 3.06 8.99 -7.83
CA ALA A 121 1.69 9.29 -7.39
C ALA A 121 0.67 9.04 -8.51
N GLY A 122 -0.44 8.41 -8.17
CA GLY A 122 -1.54 8.11 -9.12
C GLY A 122 -1.22 7.09 -10.21
N THR A 123 -0.02 6.51 -10.22
CA THR A 123 0.36 5.56 -11.28
C THR A 123 -0.37 4.23 -11.11
N THR A 124 -0.81 3.64 -12.22
CA THR A 124 -1.43 2.31 -12.24
C THR A 124 -0.73 1.43 -13.26
N THR A 125 -0.41 0.20 -12.88
CA THR A 125 0.12 -0.80 -13.81
C THR A 125 -1.01 -1.67 -14.34
N GLU A 126 -1.20 -1.67 -15.66
CA GLU A 126 -2.33 -2.35 -16.30
C GLU A 126 -2.04 -3.80 -16.70
N THR A 127 -0.79 -4.23 -16.63
CA THR A 127 -0.34 -5.57 -17.05
C THR A 127 0.55 -6.24 -15.99
N ASN A 128 0.64 -7.57 -16.03
CA ASN A 128 1.66 -8.29 -15.27
C ASN A 128 3.05 -7.85 -15.76
N ALA A 129 4.03 -7.79 -14.86
CA ALA A 129 5.40 -7.56 -15.29
C ALA A 129 6.05 -8.86 -15.76
N THR A 130 6.86 -8.73 -16.80
CA THR A 130 7.76 -9.79 -17.27
C THR A 130 9.20 -9.36 -17.07
N ALA A 131 10.13 -10.31 -17.09
CA ALA A 131 11.54 -10.00 -17.06
C ALA A 131 11.91 -9.17 -18.30
N VAL A 132 12.54 -8.02 -18.09
CA VAL A 132 13.12 -7.19 -19.15
C VAL A 132 14.63 -7.29 -19.03
N THR A 133 15.28 -7.95 -19.99
CA THR A 133 16.73 -8.22 -19.98
C THR A 133 17.55 -7.16 -20.71
N THR A 134 16.89 -6.22 -21.38
CA THR A 134 17.51 -5.16 -22.18
C THR A 134 16.63 -3.92 -22.12
N ALA A 135 17.22 -2.73 -22.04
CA ALA A 135 16.47 -1.47 -22.05
C ALA A 135 17.19 -0.45 -22.92
N THR A 136 16.49 0.17 -23.86
CA THR A 136 17.08 1.22 -24.70
C THR A 136 16.92 2.59 -24.04
N VAL A 137 18.02 3.23 -23.66
CA VAL A 137 18.04 4.60 -23.13
C VAL A 137 18.89 5.48 -24.05
N GLY A 138 18.26 6.48 -24.68
CA GLY A 138 18.96 7.35 -25.63
C GLY A 138 19.55 6.62 -26.85
N GLY A 139 18.97 5.46 -27.23
CA GLY A 139 19.44 4.63 -28.35
C GLY A 139 20.49 3.59 -27.99
N ILE A 140 20.95 3.54 -26.73
CA ILE A 140 21.88 2.52 -26.23
C ILE A 140 21.06 1.44 -25.55
N THR A 141 21.25 0.17 -25.94
CA THR A 141 20.56 -1.00 -25.37
C THR A 141 21.40 -1.69 -24.31
#